data_AF-A0A955ANE5-F1
#
_entry.id   AF-A0A955ANE5-F1
#
_cell.length_a   1.000
_cell.length_b   1.000
_cell.length_c   1.000
_cell.angle_alpha   90.00
_cell.angle_beta   90.00
_cell.angle_gamma   90.00
#
_symmetry.space_group_name_H-M   'P 1'
#
loop_
_entity.id
_entity.type
_entity.pdbx_description
1 polymer ?
#
loop_
_entity_poly.entity_id
_entity_poly.type
_entity_poly.pdbx_seq_one_letter_code
_entity_poly.pdbx_strand_id
1 'polypeptide(L)'
;MAIQVTCPGCLKRFTVSDKFAGKSGPCPSCQKVIKIPDKTQEVVIHAPEESGPKDSKGKSILKPIRRKEFNVSMPVMLAIGLSTMVVVGLALGFRLSATEPPNALLAIAVIGLALPLVMGGYWFLQDDELEGFSRKELWVRSGICAVLFALTWGLYVMIPKYVNGHATMAEFTGMDMLIMFPIMMAVGISASVLIFELELVQGVLHYTLYLGATLLLGLLSGADLAEPFSGGSAAPGISPPSQMVPAEVNPGSSQSQETPANVPKLLQ
;
A
#
# COMPACT_ATOMS: atom_id res chain seq x y z
N MET A 1 -6.85 -48.32 -32.38
CA MET A 1 -7.84 -47.25 -32.25
C MET A 1 -9.23 -47.82 -32.58
N ALA A 2 -10.29 -47.12 -32.17
CA ALA A 2 -11.67 -47.55 -32.41
C ALA A 2 -12.30 -46.58 -33.42
N ILE A 3 -12.82 -47.11 -34.52
CA ILE A 3 -13.49 -46.34 -35.57
C ILE A 3 -14.96 -46.25 -35.19
N GLN A 4 -15.50 -45.02 -35.09
CA GLN A 4 -16.93 -44.80 -34.89
C GLN A 4 -17.65 -44.86 -36.24
N VAL A 5 -18.52 -45.87 -36.41
CA VAL A 5 -19.28 -46.08 -37.65
C VAL A 5 -20.76 -45.85 -37.37
N THR A 6 -21.42 -45.12 -38.25
CA THR A 6 -22.89 -44.95 -38.22
C THR A 6 -23.51 -45.87 -39.28
N CYS A 7 -24.43 -46.75 -38.88
CA CYS A 7 -25.09 -47.64 -39.83
C CYS A 7 -26.12 -46.87 -40.69
N PRO A 8 -26.11 -46.96 -42.03
CA PRO A 8 -27.14 -46.34 -42.88
C PRO A 8 -28.53 -46.99 -42.75
N GLY A 9 -28.62 -48.21 -42.21
CA GLY A 9 -29.88 -48.94 -42.07
C GLY A 9 -30.66 -48.60 -40.81
N CYS A 10 -29.98 -48.50 -39.66
CA CYS A 10 -30.61 -48.27 -38.36
C CYS A 10 -30.12 -47.00 -37.65
N LEU A 11 -29.21 -46.23 -38.27
CA LEU A 11 -28.63 -44.96 -37.77
C LEU A 11 -27.93 -45.04 -36.40
N LYS A 12 -27.82 -46.23 -35.81
CA LYS A 12 -27.07 -46.46 -34.57
C LYS A 12 -25.57 -46.35 -34.84
N ARG A 13 -24.88 -45.66 -33.92
CA ARG A 13 -23.42 -45.51 -33.90
C ARG A 13 -22.81 -46.65 -33.10
N PHE A 14 -21.74 -47.24 -33.60
CA PHE A 14 -21.00 -48.27 -32.90
C PHE A 14 -19.51 -48.19 -33.20
N THR A 15 -18.70 -48.59 -32.23
CA THR A 15 -17.24 -48.61 -32.33
C THR A 15 -16.75 -49.96 -32.82
N VAL A 16 -16.00 -49.95 -33.92
CA VAL A 16 -15.33 -51.14 -34.47
C VAL A 16 -13.82 -51.00 -34.33
N SER A 17 -13.13 -52.13 -34.14
CA SER A 17 -11.67 -52.11 -34.09
C SER A 17 -11.09 -51.78 -35.48
N ASP A 18 -9.97 -51.08 -35.48
CA ASP A 18 -9.15 -50.77 -36.66
C ASP A 18 -8.87 -51.93 -37.63
N LYS A 19 -8.91 -53.18 -37.16
CA LYS A 19 -8.67 -54.39 -37.97
C LYS A 19 -9.74 -54.62 -39.05
N PHE A 20 -10.88 -53.95 -38.92
CA PHE A 20 -12.01 -54.03 -39.83
C PHE A 20 -12.15 -52.80 -40.74
N ALA A 21 -11.20 -51.86 -40.71
CA ALA A 21 -11.15 -50.76 -41.66
C ALA A 21 -11.19 -51.29 -43.10
N GLY A 22 -12.03 -50.70 -43.95
CA GLY A 22 -12.18 -51.08 -45.36
C GLY A 22 -12.98 -52.36 -45.64
N LYS A 23 -13.29 -53.15 -44.60
CA LYS A 23 -14.00 -54.43 -44.74
C LYS A 23 -15.51 -54.22 -44.61
N SER A 24 -16.27 -55.06 -45.31
CA SER A 24 -17.73 -55.13 -45.17
C SER A 24 -18.11 -56.13 -44.09
N GLY A 25 -19.04 -55.75 -43.20
CA GLY A 25 -19.53 -56.62 -42.13
C GLY A 25 -20.98 -56.32 -41.76
N PRO A 26 -21.69 -57.26 -41.11
CA PRO A 26 -23.06 -57.05 -40.66
C PRO A 26 -23.10 -56.06 -39.49
N CYS A 27 -24.07 -55.15 -39.51
CA CYS A 27 -24.33 -54.26 -38.39
C CYS A 27 -24.81 -55.06 -37.16
N PRO A 28 -24.27 -54.83 -35.94
CA PRO A 28 -24.66 -55.58 -34.75
C PRO A 28 -26.13 -55.36 -34.32
N SER A 29 -26.78 -54.29 -34.78
CA SER A 29 -28.18 -53.98 -34.44
C SER A 29 -29.22 -54.39 -35.48
N CYS A 30 -28.89 -54.36 -36.77
CA CYS A 30 -29.87 -54.63 -37.84
C CYS A 30 -29.39 -55.65 -38.88
N GLN A 31 -28.20 -56.21 -38.69
CA GLN A 31 -27.56 -57.25 -39.53
C GLN A 31 -27.36 -56.88 -41.00
N LYS A 32 -27.80 -55.70 -41.45
CA LYS A 32 -27.52 -55.17 -42.78
C LYS A 32 -26.01 -55.03 -42.97
N VAL A 33 -25.51 -55.51 -44.11
CA VAL A 33 -24.08 -55.47 -44.47
C VAL A 33 -23.70 -54.02 -44.77
N ILE A 34 -22.71 -53.49 -44.04
CA ILE A 34 -22.20 -52.13 -44.21
C ILE A 34 -20.70 -52.16 -44.45
N LYS A 35 -20.19 -51.23 -45.24
CA LYS A 35 -18.75 -51.04 -45.46
C LYS A 35 -18.19 -50.11 -44.39
N ILE A 36 -17.16 -50.56 -43.67
CA ILE A 36 -16.49 -49.75 -42.65
C ILE A 36 -15.51 -48.80 -43.37
N PRO A 37 -15.51 -47.49 -43.06
CA PRO A 37 -14.59 -46.52 -43.66
C PRO A 37 -13.12 -46.93 -43.51
N ASP A 38 -12.32 -46.64 -44.53
CA ASP A 38 -10.88 -46.85 -44.50
C ASP A 38 -10.22 -45.82 -43.57
N LYS A 39 -9.10 -46.21 -42.93
CA LYS A 39 -8.33 -45.29 -42.07
C LYS A 39 -7.83 -44.04 -42.79
N THR A 40 -7.69 -44.10 -44.12
CA THR A 40 -7.26 -42.98 -44.95
C THR A 40 -8.35 -41.92 -45.13
N GLN A 41 -9.61 -42.21 -44.76
CA GLN A 41 -10.74 -41.28 -44.80
C GLN A 41 -10.96 -40.58 -43.46
N GLU A 42 -10.01 -40.65 -42.53
CA GLU A 42 -10.06 -39.87 -41.31
C GLU A 42 -10.05 -38.38 -41.66
N VAL A 43 -11.19 -37.72 -41.41
CA VAL A 43 -11.33 -36.28 -41.58
C VAL A 43 -10.58 -35.63 -40.43
N VAL A 44 -9.31 -35.30 -40.66
CA VAL A 44 -8.54 -34.43 -39.77
C VAL A 44 -9.18 -33.05 -39.88
N ILE A 45 -10.04 -32.72 -38.91
CA ILE A 45 -10.58 -31.38 -38.78
C ILE A 45 -9.42 -30.49 -38.30
N HIS A 46 -8.74 -29.85 -39.25
CA HIS A 46 -7.83 -28.77 -38.93
C HIS A 46 -8.67 -27.65 -38.31
N ALA A 47 -8.44 -27.38 -37.02
CA ALA A 47 -8.95 -26.17 -36.41
C ALA A 47 -8.49 -24.98 -37.28
N PRO A 48 -9.36 -23.99 -37.56
CA PRO A 48 -8.95 -22.79 -38.28
C PRO A 48 -7.70 -22.24 -37.61
N GLU A 49 -6.65 -21.98 -38.39
CA GLU A 49 -5.51 -21.23 -37.87
C GLU A 49 -6.04 -19.92 -37.31
N GLU A 50 -5.66 -19.55 -36.09
CA GLU A 50 -6.09 -18.28 -35.47
C GLU A 50 -5.57 -17.12 -36.35
N SER A 51 -6.40 -16.70 -37.30
CA SER A 51 -6.15 -15.60 -38.23
C SER A 51 -6.49 -14.31 -37.51
N GLY A 52 -5.46 -13.61 -37.04
CA GLY A 52 -5.60 -12.31 -36.40
C GLY A 52 -4.25 -11.62 -36.25
N PRO A 53 -4.24 -10.32 -35.95
CA PRO A 53 -3.04 -9.60 -35.59
C PRO A 53 -2.32 -10.34 -34.45
N LYS A 54 -1.04 -10.68 -34.66
CA LYS A 54 -0.20 -11.34 -33.67
C LYS A 54 0.76 -10.31 -33.07
N ASP A 55 1.07 -10.46 -31.80
CA ASP A 55 2.13 -9.69 -31.15
C ASP A 55 3.52 -10.10 -31.68
N SER A 56 4.55 -9.37 -31.26
CA SER A 56 5.96 -9.69 -31.57
C SER A 56 6.42 -11.06 -31.05
N LYS A 57 5.60 -11.75 -30.25
CA LYS A 57 5.84 -13.09 -29.69
C LYS A 57 4.95 -14.16 -30.33
N GLY A 58 4.20 -13.82 -31.39
CA GLY A 58 3.34 -14.74 -32.15
C GLY A 58 2.00 -15.07 -31.49
N LYS A 59 1.61 -14.37 -30.42
CA LYS A 59 0.35 -14.55 -29.70
C LYS A 59 -0.75 -13.69 -30.33
N SER A 60 -1.94 -14.24 -30.52
CA SER A 60 -3.10 -13.51 -31.06
C SER A 60 -3.52 -12.38 -30.10
N ILE A 61 -3.58 -11.15 -30.63
CA ILE A 61 -3.92 -9.93 -29.88
C ILE A 61 -5.42 -9.90 -29.51
N LEU A 62 -6.26 -10.57 -30.30
CA LEU A 62 -7.72 -10.61 -30.10
C LEU A 62 -8.18 -11.61 -29.04
N LYS A 63 -7.25 -12.30 -28.36
CA LYS A 63 -7.62 -13.28 -27.33
C LYS A 63 -8.02 -12.54 -26.05
N PRO A 64 -9.23 -12.76 -25.50
CA PRO A 64 -9.65 -12.12 -24.26
C PRO A 64 -8.61 -12.31 -23.16
N ILE A 65 -8.31 -11.24 -22.42
CA ILE A 65 -7.38 -11.26 -21.29
C ILE A 65 -7.99 -12.22 -20.25
N ARG A 66 -7.37 -13.39 -20.10
CA ARG A 66 -7.85 -14.39 -19.15
C ARG A 66 -7.51 -13.90 -17.74
N ARG A 67 -8.53 -13.75 -16.90
CA ARG A 67 -8.41 -13.52 -15.45
C ARG A 67 -7.40 -14.51 -14.86
N LYS A 68 -6.36 -13.98 -14.20
CA LYS A 68 -5.36 -14.79 -13.50
C LYS A 68 -5.63 -14.69 -12.02
N GLU A 69 -6.26 -15.71 -11.47
CA GLU A 69 -6.59 -15.73 -10.05
C GLU A 69 -5.31 -15.81 -9.22
N PHE A 70 -5.19 -14.91 -8.24
CA PHE A 70 -4.05 -14.84 -7.33
C PHE A 70 -4.11 -15.99 -6.33
N ASN A 71 -3.38 -17.07 -6.59
CA ASN A 71 -3.29 -18.19 -5.67
C ASN A 71 -2.27 -17.86 -4.57
N VAL A 72 -2.75 -17.33 -3.44
CA VAL A 72 -1.93 -17.15 -2.24
C VAL A 72 -1.48 -18.52 -1.76
N SER A 73 -0.17 -18.79 -1.80
CA SER A 73 0.35 -20.03 -1.23
C SER A 73 0.25 -20.00 0.30
N MET A 74 -0.09 -21.15 0.90
CA MET A 74 -0.14 -21.32 2.37
C MET A 74 1.09 -20.77 3.12
N PRO A 75 2.35 -20.97 2.67
CA PRO A 75 3.50 -20.40 3.38
C PRO A 75 3.55 -18.87 3.35
N VAL A 76 3.09 -18.23 2.27
CA VAL A 76 3.00 -16.76 2.21
C VAL A 76 1.94 -16.25 3.18
N MET A 77 0.80 -16.93 3.28
CA MET A 77 -0.25 -16.57 4.24
C MET A 77 0.23 -16.70 5.68
N LEU A 78 0.93 -17.78 6.01
CA LEU A 78 1.54 -17.97 7.33
C LEU A 78 2.62 -16.93 7.63
N ALA A 79 3.45 -16.57 6.65
CA ALA A 79 4.48 -15.55 6.81
C ALA A 79 3.87 -14.16 7.07
N ILE A 80 2.80 -13.79 6.34
CA ILE A 80 2.08 -12.53 6.57
C ILE A 80 1.46 -12.54 7.98
N GLY A 81 0.76 -13.61 8.36
CA GLY A 81 0.13 -13.75 9.67
C GLY A 81 1.13 -13.70 10.82
N LEU A 82 2.27 -14.38 10.70
CA LEU A 82 3.33 -14.34 11.70
C LEU A 82 3.97 -12.94 11.78
N SER A 83 4.24 -12.31 10.63
CA SER A 83 4.81 -10.97 10.58
C SER A 83 3.89 -9.94 11.25
N THR A 84 2.58 -9.98 10.98
CA THR A 84 1.63 -9.06 11.62
C THR A 84 1.54 -9.32 13.12
N MET A 85 1.53 -10.59 13.55
CA MET A 85 1.49 -10.95 14.97
C MET A 85 2.74 -10.46 15.72
N VAL A 86 3.92 -10.56 15.12
CA VAL A 86 5.19 -10.06 15.69
C VAL A 86 5.17 -8.54 15.81
N VAL A 87 4.76 -7.82 14.76
CA VAL A 87 4.72 -6.34 14.76
C VAL A 87 3.73 -5.83 15.81
N VAL A 88 2.53 -6.42 15.89
CA VAL A 88 1.53 -6.06 16.89
C VAL A 88 1.99 -6.45 18.30
N GLY A 89 2.61 -7.62 18.47
CA GLY A 89 3.16 -8.05 19.76
C GLY A 89 4.25 -7.12 20.28
N LEU A 90 5.14 -6.64 19.40
CA LEU A 90 6.15 -5.64 19.74
C LEU A 90 5.52 -4.31 20.18
N ALA A 91 4.53 -3.81 19.43
CA ALA A 91 3.82 -2.58 19.78
C ALA A 91 3.14 -2.70 21.16
N LEU A 92 2.38 -3.79 21.38
CA LEU A 92 1.76 -4.05 22.69
C LEU A 92 2.80 -4.20 23.81
N GLY A 93 3.98 -4.77 23.51
CA GLY A 93 5.09 -4.87 24.46
C GLY A 93 5.57 -3.52 24.98
N PHE A 94 5.77 -2.54 24.09
CA PHE A 94 6.12 -1.16 24.48
C PHE A 94 5.02 -0.53 25.33
N ARG A 95 3.76 -0.72 24.93
CA ARG A 95 2.60 -0.18 25.64
C ARG A 95 2.45 -0.76 27.06
N LEU A 96 2.59 -2.07 27.21
CA LEU A 96 2.48 -2.74 28.51
C LEU A 96 3.67 -2.44 29.42
N SER A 97 4.84 -2.16 28.85
CA SER A 97 6.04 -1.78 29.62
C SER A 97 6.05 -0.31 30.03
N ALA A 98 5.07 0.49 29.58
CA ALA A 98 5.03 1.95 29.75
C ALA A 98 6.33 2.65 29.31
N THR A 99 7.05 2.04 28.37
CA THR A 99 8.28 2.58 27.78
C THR A 99 7.94 3.14 26.41
N GLU A 100 8.28 4.40 26.18
CA GLU A 100 8.09 5.02 24.88
C GLU A 100 9.00 4.38 23.81
N PRO A 101 8.47 4.10 22.61
CA PRO A 101 9.28 3.58 21.53
C PRO A 101 10.28 4.65 21.05
N PRO A 102 11.56 4.31 20.82
CA PRO A 102 12.54 5.29 20.35
C PRO A 102 12.18 5.77 18.95
N ASN A 103 12.40 7.06 18.66
CA ASN A 103 12.09 7.69 17.37
C ASN A 103 12.70 6.97 16.16
N ALA A 104 13.90 6.39 16.33
CA ALA A 104 14.55 5.62 15.27
C ALA A 104 13.74 4.36 14.88
N LEU A 105 13.13 3.69 15.86
CA LEU A 105 12.28 2.53 15.62
C LEU A 105 10.99 2.93 14.91
N LEU A 106 10.39 4.06 15.28
CA LEU A 106 9.20 4.60 14.59
C LEU A 106 9.52 4.94 13.13
N ALA A 107 10.66 5.58 12.87
CA ALA A 107 11.11 5.87 11.50
C ALA A 107 11.31 4.59 10.68
N ILE A 108 11.96 3.58 11.26
CA ILE A 108 12.13 2.27 10.62
C ILE A 108 10.78 1.60 10.34
N ALA A 109 9.83 1.67 11.28
CA ALA A 109 8.50 1.09 11.11
C ALA A 109 7.73 1.77 9.97
N VAL A 110 7.71 3.11 9.94
CA VAL A 110 7.04 3.90 8.91
C VAL A 110 7.59 3.63 7.51
N ILE A 111 8.92 3.52 7.37
CA ILE A 111 9.59 3.21 6.11
C ILE A 111 9.38 1.74 5.72
N GLY A 112 9.56 0.82 6.67
CA GLY A 112 9.47 -0.62 6.46
C GLY A 112 8.06 -1.09 6.11
N LEU A 113 7.03 -0.46 6.68
CA LEU A 113 5.63 -0.75 6.39
C LEU A 113 5.14 -0.15 5.07
N ALA A 114 5.79 0.91 4.57
CA ALA A 114 5.33 1.60 3.36
C ALA A 114 5.29 0.66 2.15
N LEU A 115 6.39 -0.06 1.86
CA LEU A 115 6.47 -0.92 0.69
C LEU A 115 5.44 -2.07 0.68
N PRO A 116 5.30 -2.91 1.75
CA PRO A 116 4.32 -3.99 1.74
C PRO A 116 2.88 -3.47 1.69
N LEU A 117 2.56 -2.36 2.36
CA LEU A 117 1.22 -1.76 2.32
C LEU A 117 0.91 -1.15 0.94
N VAL A 118 1.88 -0.48 0.32
CA VAL A 118 1.73 0.06 -1.03
C VAL A 118 1.49 -1.07 -2.04
N MET A 119 2.28 -2.13 -1.98
CA MET A 119 2.12 -3.28 -2.87
C MET A 119 0.79 -4.00 -2.63
N GLY A 120 0.45 -4.30 -1.37
CA GLY A 120 -0.80 -4.97 -1.03
C GLY A 120 -2.02 -4.14 -1.40
N GLY A 121 -1.99 -2.84 -1.11
CA GLY A 121 -3.06 -1.90 -1.46
C GLY A 121 -3.23 -1.76 -2.97
N TYR A 122 -2.15 -1.69 -3.74
CA TYR A 122 -2.23 -1.67 -5.20
C TYR A 122 -2.91 -2.95 -5.72
N TRP A 123 -2.46 -4.14 -5.31
CA TRP A 123 -3.06 -5.40 -5.76
C TRP A 123 -4.54 -5.55 -5.38
N PHE A 124 -4.96 -4.93 -4.28
CA PHE A 124 -6.36 -4.99 -3.83
C PHE A 124 -7.26 -3.96 -4.54
N LEU A 125 -6.71 -2.79 -4.88
CA LEU A 125 -7.47 -1.66 -5.43
C LEU A 125 -7.35 -1.53 -6.95
N GLN A 126 -6.39 -2.21 -7.57
CA GLN A 126 -6.22 -2.20 -9.01
C GLN A 126 -7.48 -2.73 -9.70
N ASP A 127 -7.90 -2.06 -10.77
CA ASP A 127 -8.95 -2.54 -11.65
C ASP A 127 -8.50 -3.79 -12.42
N ASP A 128 -9.35 -4.82 -12.39
CA ASP A 128 -9.17 -6.08 -13.12
C ASP A 128 -9.29 -5.88 -14.65
N GLU A 129 -9.95 -4.82 -15.10
CA GLU A 129 -10.16 -4.52 -16.52
C GLU A 129 -8.92 -3.89 -17.19
N LEU A 130 -8.02 -3.29 -16.40
CA LEU A 130 -6.79 -2.68 -16.88
C LEU A 130 -5.60 -3.65 -16.80
N GLU A 131 -4.71 -3.59 -17.79
CA GLU A 131 -3.47 -4.37 -17.73
C GLU A 131 -2.58 -3.82 -16.60
N GLY A 132 -2.40 -4.63 -15.55
CA GLY A 132 -1.58 -4.24 -14.41
C GLY A 132 -0.11 -4.08 -14.74
N PHE A 133 0.59 -3.27 -13.93
CA PHE A 133 2.02 -3.06 -14.11
C PHE A 133 2.80 -4.38 -14.02
N SER A 134 3.75 -4.54 -14.94
CA SER A 134 4.59 -5.74 -15.02
C SER A 134 5.61 -5.79 -13.87
N ARG A 135 6.17 -6.98 -13.59
CA ARG A 135 7.06 -7.24 -12.44
C ARG A 135 8.03 -6.10 -12.12
N LYS A 136 8.92 -5.72 -13.05
CA LYS A 136 9.95 -4.68 -12.80
C LYS A 136 9.35 -3.29 -12.62
N GLU A 137 8.38 -2.94 -13.44
CA GLU A 137 7.71 -1.64 -13.40
C GLU A 137 6.96 -1.46 -12.08
N LEU A 138 6.21 -2.49 -11.66
CA LEU A 138 5.51 -2.50 -10.38
C LEU A 138 6.47 -2.26 -9.21
N TRP A 139 7.61 -2.95 -9.16
CA TRP A 139 8.60 -2.75 -8.09
C TRP A 139 9.13 -1.32 -8.04
N VAL A 140 9.40 -0.70 -9.19
CA VAL A 140 9.89 0.68 -9.26
C VAL A 140 8.80 1.66 -8.83
N ARG A 141 7.60 1.54 -9.37
CA ARG A 141 6.45 2.39 -9.01
C ARG A 141 6.10 2.27 -7.53
N SER A 142 6.03 1.05 -6.99
CA SER A 142 5.84 0.79 -5.56
C SER A 142 6.95 1.34 -4.70
N GLY A 143 8.21 1.26 -5.13
CA GLY A 143 9.34 1.87 -4.42
C GLY A 143 9.21 3.39 -4.31
N ILE A 144 8.91 4.06 -5.43
CA ILE A 144 8.72 5.52 -5.46
C ILE A 144 7.54 5.92 -4.56
N CYS A 145 6.40 5.24 -4.68
CA CYS A 145 5.22 5.54 -3.88
C CYS A 145 5.46 5.29 -2.38
N ALA A 146 6.16 4.21 -2.02
CA ALA A 146 6.54 3.93 -0.64
C ALA A 146 7.44 5.02 -0.03
N VAL A 147 8.39 5.55 -0.81
CA VAL A 147 9.22 6.68 -0.37
C VAL A 147 8.37 7.93 -0.16
N LEU A 148 7.46 8.26 -1.08
CA LEU A 148 6.57 9.42 -0.91
C LEU A 148 5.65 9.27 0.30
N PHE A 149 5.12 8.08 0.55
CA PHE A 149 4.31 7.78 1.73
C PHE A 149 5.14 7.94 3.02
N ALA A 150 6.37 7.43 3.07
CA ALA A 150 7.24 7.65 4.22
C ALA A 150 7.61 9.13 4.41
N LEU A 151 7.78 9.88 3.32
CA LEU A 151 8.07 11.31 3.36
C LEU A 151 6.92 12.13 3.94
N THR A 152 5.66 11.69 3.86
CA THR A 152 4.55 12.44 4.50
C THR A 152 4.70 12.47 6.02
N TRP A 153 5.19 11.40 6.64
CA TRP A 153 5.56 11.40 8.07
C TRP A 153 6.80 12.27 8.33
N GLY A 154 7.74 12.32 7.39
CA GLY A 154 8.84 13.29 7.44
C GLY A 154 8.34 14.74 7.47
N LEU A 155 7.36 15.09 6.62
CA LEU A 155 6.71 16.39 6.62
C LEU A 155 5.99 16.66 7.94
N TYR A 156 5.29 15.67 8.48
CA TYR A 156 4.62 15.76 9.79
C TYR A 156 5.59 16.14 10.91
N VAL A 157 6.77 15.52 10.97
CA VAL A 157 7.80 15.83 11.97
C VAL A 157 8.46 17.19 11.71
N MET A 158 8.69 17.52 10.43
CA MET A 158 9.53 18.64 10.02
C MET A 158 8.79 19.98 10.09
N ILE A 159 7.56 20.05 9.57
CA ILE A 159 6.87 21.34 9.37
C ILE A 159 6.58 22.07 10.69
N PRO A 160 5.96 21.45 11.72
CA PRO A 160 5.69 22.14 12.98
C PRO A 160 6.97 22.56 13.71
N LYS A 161 8.07 21.82 13.54
CA LYS A 161 9.38 22.21 14.07
C LYS A 161 9.89 23.52 13.48
N TYR A 162 9.69 23.74 12.18
CA TYR A 162 10.14 24.98 11.53
C TYR A 162 9.15 26.13 11.66
N VAL A 163 7.84 25.85 11.65
CA VAL A 163 6.80 26.89 11.65
C VAL A 163 6.42 27.33 13.07
N ASN A 164 6.26 26.38 13.98
CA ASN A 164 5.78 26.63 15.34
C ASN A 164 6.91 26.55 16.38
N GLY A 165 8.12 26.13 15.98
CA GLY A 165 9.26 25.99 16.87
C GLY A 165 9.18 24.78 17.81
N HIS A 166 8.26 23.84 17.57
CA HIS A 166 8.06 22.67 18.43
C HIS A 166 9.28 21.73 18.35
N ALA A 167 9.82 21.35 19.51
CA ALA A 167 11.01 20.50 19.58
C ALA A 167 10.65 19.00 19.53
N THR A 168 9.46 18.64 20.02
CA THR A 168 8.99 17.26 20.16
C THR A 168 7.60 17.05 19.58
N MET A 169 7.24 15.81 19.24
CA MET A 169 5.90 15.48 18.71
C MET A 169 4.80 15.67 19.77
N ALA A 170 5.16 15.63 21.06
CA ALA A 170 4.28 15.83 22.20
C ALA A 170 3.69 17.25 22.26
N GLU A 171 4.45 18.24 21.78
CA GLU A 171 4.06 19.64 21.75
C GLU A 171 3.06 19.95 20.62
N PHE A 172 2.76 18.97 19.75
CA PHE A 172 1.91 19.21 18.59
C PHE A 172 0.46 19.34 19.03
N THR A 173 -0.07 20.53 18.81
CA THR A 173 -1.44 20.87 19.17
C THR A 173 -2.44 20.22 18.21
N GLY A 174 -3.70 20.13 18.62
CA GLY A 174 -4.78 19.67 17.73
C GLY A 174 -4.92 20.50 16.44
N MET A 175 -4.55 21.79 16.48
CA MET A 175 -4.58 22.68 15.31
C MET A 175 -3.49 22.33 14.30
N ASP A 176 -2.28 21.99 14.76
CA ASP A 176 -1.19 21.55 13.88
C ASP A 176 -1.59 20.29 13.13
N MET A 177 -2.23 19.35 13.83
CA MET A 177 -2.73 18.13 13.20
C MET A 177 -3.86 18.38 12.21
N LEU A 178 -4.79 19.29 12.52
CA LEU A 178 -5.89 19.68 11.62
C LEU A 178 -5.37 20.25 10.29
N ILE A 179 -4.22 20.92 10.31
CA ILE A 179 -3.58 21.47 9.10
C ILE A 179 -2.74 20.40 8.39
N MET A 180 -1.96 19.62 9.14
CA MET A 180 -1.03 18.64 8.58
C MET A 180 -1.74 17.44 7.96
N PHE A 181 -2.83 16.96 8.57
CA PHE A 181 -3.53 15.78 8.08
C PHE A 181 -4.09 15.95 6.65
N PRO A 182 -4.78 17.05 6.29
CA PRO A 182 -5.17 17.32 4.90
C PRO A 182 -4.00 17.41 3.93
N ILE A 183 -2.87 18.00 4.33
CA ILE A 183 -1.66 18.11 3.48
C ILE A 183 -1.11 16.70 3.20
N MET A 184 -0.96 15.90 4.25
CA MET A 184 -0.51 14.51 4.14
C MET A 184 -1.45 13.70 3.24
N MET A 185 -2.77 13.85 3.43
CA MET A 185 -3.78 13.22 2.59
C MET A 185 -3.65 13.65 1.12
N ALA A 186 -3.57 14.95 0.85
CA ALA A 186 -3.46 15.47 -0.52
C ALA A 186 -2.21 14.95 -1.23
N VAL A 187 -1.04 14.96 -0.56
CA VAL A 187 0.22 14.44 -1.11
C VAL A 187 0.15 12.95 -1.35
N GLY A 188 -0.34 12.18 -0.38
CA GLY A 188 -0.45 10.72 -0.47
C GLY A 188 -1.43 10.26 -1.55
N ILE A 189 -2.61 10.86 -1.62
CA ILE A 189 -3.62 10.57 -2.65
C ILE A 189 -3.07 10.88 -4.04
N SER A 190 -2.44 12.06 -4.18
CA SER A 190 -1.88 12.49 -5.46
C SER A 190 -0.75 11.55 -5.91
N ALA A 191 0.11 11.09 -4.98
CA ALA A 191 1.13 10.09 -5.27
C ALA A 191 0.51 8.77 -5.77
N SER A 192 -0.54 8.26 -5.12
CA SER A 192 -1.24 7.03 -5.54
C SER A 192 -1.86 7.17 -6.93
N VAL A 193 -2.58 8.26 -7.19
CA VAL A 193 -3.25 8.52 -8.47
C VAL A 193 -2.23 8.68 -9.59
N LEU A 194 -1.16 9.46 -9.39
CA LEU A 194 -0.19 9.73 -10.43
C LEU A 194 0.75 8.54 -10.71
N ILE A 195 1.09 7.74 -9.70
CA ILE A 195 2.03 6.64 -9.86
C ILE A 195 1.34 5.36 -10.32
N PHE A 196 0.13 5.09 -9.84
CA PHE A 196 -0.57 3.83 -10.15
C PHE A 196 -1.78 4.01 -11.07
N GLU A 197 -2.07 5.24 -11.50
CA GLU A 197 -3.21 5.55 -12.36
C GLU A 197 -4.55 5.12 -11.72
N LEU A 198 -4.58 5.08 -10.39
CA LEU A 198 -5.77 4.76 -9.61
C LEU A 198 -6.79 5.88 -9.74
N GLU A 199 -8.07 5.52 -9.72
CA GLU A 199 -9.13 6.49 -9.55
C GLU A 199 -8.99 7.23 -8.22
N LEU A 200 -9.56 8.44 -8.12
CA LEU A 200 -9.43 9.25 -6.90
C LEU A 200 -9.87 8.49 -5.63
N VAL A 201 -10.97 7.74 -5.70
CA VAL A 201 -11.48 6.95 -4.56
C VAL A 201 -10.53 5.82 -4.19
N GLN A 202 -9.98 5.11 -5.19
CA GLN A 202 -8.96 4.09 -4.97
C GLN A 202 -7.68 4.72 -4.37
N GLY A 203 -7.26 5.89 -4.84
CA GLY A 203 -6.12 6.63 -4.29
C GLY A 203 -6.32 7.03 -2.82
N VAL A 204 -7.53 7.47 -2.45
CA VAL A 204 -7.93 7.73 -1.05
C VAL A 204 -7.80 6.47 -0.21
N LEU A 205 -8.38 5.35 -0.64
CA LEU A 205 -8.30 4.09 0.09
C LEU A 205 -6.86 3.60 0.23
N HIS A 206 -6.05 3.75 -0.82
CA HIS A 206 -4.67 3.31 -0.84
C HIS A 206 -3.81 4.04 0.18
N TYR A 207 -3.88 5.37 0.21
CA TYR A 207 -3.12 6.14 1.19
C TYR A 207 -3.69 6.02 2.60
N THR A 208 -5.02 5.93 2.74
CA THR A 208 -5.68 5.74 4.05
C THR A 208 -5.28 4.40 4.68
N LEU A 209 -5.10 3.34 3.90
CA LEU A 209 -4.60 2.06 4.39
C LEU A 209 -3.22 2.22 5.04
N TYR A 210 -2.31 2.96 4.40
CA TYR A 210 -0.97 3.22 4.93
C TYR A 210 -1.01 4.09 6.19
N LEU A 211 -1.68 5.24 6.10
CA LEU A 211 -1.76 6.20 7.19
C LEU A 211 -2.49 5.60 8.41
N GLY A 212 -3.59 4.89 8.16
CA GLY A 212 -4.36 4.21 9.20
C GLY A 212 -3.58 3.09 9.88
N ALA A 213 -2.85 2.26 9.13
CA ALA A 213 -2.03 1.20 9.72
C ALA A 213 -0.87 1.75 10.57
N THR A 214 -0.20 2.81 10.10
CA THR A 214 0.90 3.45 10.83
C THR A 214 0.40 4.20 12.07
N LEU A 215 -0.72 4.93 11.97
CA LEU A 215 -1.37 5.58 13.12
C LEU A 215 -1.84 4.55 14.15
N LEU A 216 -2.50 3.47 13.71
CA LEU A 216 -2.97 2.40 14.60
C LEU A 216 -1.81 1.76 15.36
N LEU A 217 -0.68 1.52 14.70
CA LEU A 217 0.51 0.96 15.34
C LEU A 217 1.17 1.95 16.31
N GLY A 218 1.20 3.24 15.97
CA GLY A 218 1.64 4.31 16.87
C GLY A 218 0.79 4.36 18.14
N LEU A 219 -0.53 4.33 18.00
CA LEU A 219 -1.48 4.27 19.11
C LEU A 219 -1.32 3.01 19.96
N LEU A 220 -1.18 1.85 19.31
CA LEU A 220 -0.98 0.57 19.99
C LEU A 220 0.34 0.49 20.76
N SER A 221 1.39 1.17 20.28
CA SER A 221 2.70 1.22 20.94
C SER A 221 2.80 2.28 22.03
N GLY A 222 1.81 3.18 22.13
CA GLY A 222 1.86 4.32 23.04
C GLY A 222 2.88 5.37 22.63
N ALA A 223 3.18 5.48 21.33
CA ALA A 223 4.00 6.55 20.79
C ALA A 223 3.34 7.91 21.08
N ASP A 224 4.15 8.90 21.43
CA ASP A 224 3.66 10.25 21.69
C ASP A 224 3.37 10.96 20.36
N LEU A 225 2.11 10.85 19.93
CA LEU A 225 1.55 11.53 18.77
C LEU A 225 0.91 12.85 19.24
N ALA A 226 0.54 13.73 18.30
CA ALA A 226 -0.12 15.00 18.62
C ALA A 226 -1.23 14.87 19.69
N GLU A 227 -1.44 15.91 20.48
CA GLU A 227 -2.36 15.96 21.64
C GLU A 227 -3.66 15.14 21.50
N PRO A 228 -4.46 15.24 20.41
CA PRO A 228 -5.71 14.47 20.26
C PRO A 228 -5.53 12.94 20.26
N PHE A 229 -4.31 12.44 20.05
CA PHE A 229 -3.95 11.03 20.02
C PHE A 229 -3.08 10.63 21.22
N SER A 230 -2.48 11.61 21.91
CA SER A 230 -1.84 11.38 23.21
C SER A 230 -2.92 11.03 24.24
N GLY A 231 -2.77 9.91 24.94
CA GLY A 231 -3.72 9.47 25.94
C GLY A 231 -3.64 10.35 27.19
N GLY A 232 -4.25 11.54 27.17
CA GLY A 232 -4.65 12.33 28.33
C GLY A 232 -3.63 12.38 29.48
N SER A 233 -2.33 12.50 29.17
CA SER A 233 -1.28 12.70 30.16
C SER A 233 -0.49 13.96 29.85
N ALA A 234 -1.18 15.01 29.39
CA ALA A 234 -0.79 16.35 29.77
C ALA A 234 -1.07 16.48 31.28
N ALA A 235 -0.17 15.96 32.12
CA ALA A 235 0.00 16.58 33.42
C ALA A 235 0.33 18.05 33.11
N PRO A 236 -0.49 19.01 33.56
CA PRO A 236 -0.22 20.42 33.29
C PRO A 236 1.19 20.67 33.78
N GLY A 237 2.05 21.14 32.88
CA GLY A 237 3.43 21.46 33.19
C GLY A 237 3.45 22.31 34.44
N ILE A 238 3.85 21.69 35.56
CA ILE A 238 4.43 22.42 36.66
C ILE A 238 5.70 22.97 36.05
N SER A 239 5.59 24.18 35.52
CA SER A 239 6.75 25.01 35.26
C SER A 239 7.54 24.99 36.57
N PRO A 240 8.80 24.52 36.60
CA PRO A 240 9.61 24.72 37.79
C PRO A 240 9.56 26.23 38.07
N PRO A 241 9.25 26.64 39.32
CA PRO A 241 9.17 28.05 39.62
C PRO A 241 10.49 28.67 39.18
N SER A 242 10.40 29.72 38.35
CA SER A 242 11.53 30.59 38.05
C SER A 242 12.30 30.75 39.35
N GLN A 243 13.52 30.22 39.38
CA GLN A 243 14.41 30.48 40.48
C GLN A 243 14.48 32.00 40.58
N MET A 244 13.90 32.52 41.67
CA MET A 244 14.13 33.89 42.08
C MET A 244 15.64 34.00 42.19
N VAL A 245 16.25 34.64 41.21
CA VAL A 245 17.60 35.18 41.30
C VAL A 245 17.58 36.03 42.58
N PRO A 246 18.36 35.68 43.61
CA PRO A 246 18.50 36.54 44.77
C PRO A 246 19.06 37.87 44.29
N ALA A 247 18.41 38.96 44.68
CA ALA A 247 18.88 40.31 44.43
C ALA A 247 20.33 40.42 44.93
N GLU A 248 21.27 40.42 43.99
CA GLU A 248 22.66 40.73 44.26
C GLU A 248 22.75 42.22 44.57
N VAL A 249 22.85 42.51 45.87
CA VAL A 249 23.18 43.83 46.39
C VAL A 249 24.57 44.18 45.86
N ASN A 250 24.64 45.06 44.87
CA ASN A 250 25.88 45.57 44.35
C ASN A 250 26.21 46.91 45.06
N PRO A 251 27.25 46.99 45.89
CA PRO A 251 27.68 48.23 46.50
C PRO A 251 28.74 48.90 45.62
N GLY A 252 28.40 50.06 45.06
CA GLY A 252 29.40 50.98 44.52
C GLY A 252 29.20 51.36 43.07
N SER A 253 28.55 52.49 42.84
CA SER A 253 29.05 53.44 41.84
C SER A 253 28.87 54.85 42.36
N SER A 254 30.01 55.46 42.62
CA SER A 254 30.20 56.87 42.93
C SER A 254 30.15 57.67 41.62
N GLN A 255 29.90 58.99 41.75
CA GLN A 255 30.05 60.05 40.74
C GLN A 255 28.82 60.20 39.80
N SER A 256 28.22 61.37 39.58
CA SER A 256 28.71 62.75 39.69
C SER A 256 27.56 63.73 39.95
N GLN A 257 27.79 64.71 40.83
CA GLN A 257 27.01 65.93 40.96
C GLN A 257 27.15 66.78 39.69
N GLU A 258 26.04 67.03 39.00
CA GLU A 258 25.95 68.15 38.05
C GLU A 258 25.50 69.42 38.78
N THR A 259 26.31 70.45 38.59
CA THR A 259 26.15 71.81 39.10
C THR A 259 25.07 72.54 38.28
N PRO A 260 24.10 73.24 38.90
CA PRO A 260 23.21 74.12 38.15
C PRO A 260 23.91 75.44 37.82
N ALA A 261 23.92 75.76 36.52
CA ALA A 261 24.42 77.00 35.98
C ALA A 261 23.58 78.21 36.43
N ASN A 262 24.32 79.24 36.82
CA ASN A 262 23.89 80.55 37.25
C ASN A 262 23.41 81.39 36.04
N VAL A 263 22.22 81.99 36.13
CA VAL A 263 21.82 83.16 35.33
C VAL A 263 21.25 84.21 36.30
N PRO A 264 21.74 85.46 36.29
CA PRO A 264 21.40 86.46 37.30
C PRO A 264 20.29 87.44 36.87
N LYS A 265 19.59 87.97 37.89
CA LYS A 265 19.02 89.33 38.03
C LYS A 265 18.02 89.84 36.96
N LEU A 266 16.79 90.17 37.38
CA LEU A 266 16.32 91.54 37.70
C LEU A 266 14.78 91.64 37.71
N LEU A 267 14.30 92.47 38.65
CA LEU A 267 13.04 93.24 38.70
C LEU A 267 11.80 92.63 39.37
N GLN A 268 11.37 93.42 40.38
CA GLN A 268 10.11 93.48 41.16
C GLN A 268 10.01 92.63 42.42
#